data_AF-A0A0F2S063-F1
#
_entry.id   AF-A0A0F2S063-F1
#
_cell.length_a   1.000
_cell.length_b   1.000
_cell.length_c   1.000
_cell.angle_alpha   90.00
_cell.angle_beta   90.00
_cell.angle_gamma   90.00
#
_symmetry.space_group_name_H-M   'P 1'
#
loop_
_entity.id
_entity.type
_entity.pdbx_description
1 polymer ?
#
loop_
_entity_poly.entity_id
_entity_poly.type
_entity_poly.pdbx_seq_one_letter_code
_entity_poly.pdbx_strand_id
1 'polypeptide(L)'
;MSELVFIWAVYLLAQFADVASTRAALRGGLVEANPLMARLMGLTGNWWAVKLGVALAAGILLTWLGQERWIMLLAAITGGVAVNNWRLVRKHRERR
;
A
#
# COMPACT_ATOMS: atom_id res chain seq x y z
N MET A 1 8.25 -20.67 -12.76
CA MET A 1 6.86 -20.17 -12.65
C MET A 1 6.40 -19.98 -11.21
N SER A 2 6.68 -20.91 -10.28
CA SER A 2 6.25 -20.80 -8.87
C SER A 2 6.79 -19.57 -8.14
N GLU A 3 8.05 -19.19 -8.36
CA GLU A 3 8.68 -18.04 -7.69
C GLU A 3 8.05 -16.70 -8.09
N LEU A 4 7.89 -16.44 -9.39
CA LEU A 4 7.27 -15.21 -9.88
C LEU A 4 5.83 -15.06 -9.38
N VAL A 5 5.04 -16.15 -9.38
CA VAL A 5 3.68 -16.16 -8.84
C VAL A 5 3.68 -15.84 -7.35
N PHE A 6 4.62 -16.40 -6.58
CA PHE A 6 4.78 -16.10 -5.16
C PHE A 6 5.12 -14.61 -4.92
N ILE A 7 6.08 -14.07 -5.67
CA ILE A 7 6.48 -12.65 -5.58
C ILE A 7 5.28 -11.74 -5.85
N TRP A 8 4.52 -12.02 -6.90
CA TRP A 8 3.31 -11.26 -7.23
C TRP A 8 2.22 -11.39 -6.17
N ALA A 9 2.02 -12.59 -5.62
CA ALA A 9 1.05 -12.79 -4.55
C ALA A 9 1.41 -11.96 -3.30
N VAL A 10 2.67 -12.03 -2.86
CA VAL A 10 3.16 -11.26 -1.70
C VAL A 10 3.06 -9.75 -1.97
N TYR A 11 3.46 -9.31 -3.17
CA TYR A 11 3.39 -7.92 -3.57
C TYR A 11 1.96 -7.39 -3.54
N LEU A 12 1.02 -8.08 -4.19
CA LEU A 12 -0.38 -7.67 -4.24
C LEU A 12 -1.00 -7.67 -2.83
N LEU A 13 -0.73 -8.69 -2.01
CA LEU A 13 -1.19 -8.72 -0.62
C LEU A 13 -0.66 -7.52 0.18
N ALA A 14 0.61 -7.14 -0.01
CA ALA A 14 1.17 -5.95 0.63
C ALA A 14 0.47 -4.65 0.18
N GLN A 15 0.18 -4.50 -1.12
CA GLN A 15 -0.55 -3.33 -1.64
C GLN A 15 -1.98 -3.26 -1.08
N PHE A 16 -2.68 -4.39 -1.00
CA PHE A 16 -4.02 -4.44 -0.39
C PHE A 16 -3.99 -4.13 1.11
N ALA A 17 -3.02 -4.69 1.85
CA ALA A 17 -2.85 -4.43 3.27
C ALA A 17 -2.57 -2.94 3.55
N ASP A 18 -1.73 -2.31 2.75
CA ASP A 18 -1.44 -0.88 2.84
C ASP A 18 -2.71 -0.04 2.59
N VAL A 19 -3.42 -0.26 1.49
CA VAL A 19 -4.70 0.43 1.21
C VAL A 19 -5.71 0.24 2.34
N ALA A 20 -5.88 -0.99 2.83
CA ALA A 20 -6.81 -1.30 3.91
C ALA A 20 -6.42 -0.60 5.22
N SER A 21 -5.13 -0.62 5.58
CA SER A 21 -4.61 0.01 6.80
C SER A 21 -4.74 1.54 6.75
N THR A 22 -4.43 2.17 5.60
CA THR A 22 -4.60 3.61 5.40
C THR A 22 -6.08 3.99 5.47
N ARG A 23 -6.97 3.22 4.83
CA ARG A 23 -8.42 3.48 4.90
C ARG A 23 -8.95 3.35 6.33
N ALA A 24 -8.46 2.38 7.10
CA ALA A 24 -8.79 2.24 8.52
C ALA A 24 -8.29 3.43 9.35
N ALA A 25 -7.07 3.93 9.07
CA ALA A 25 -6.51 5.12 9.71
C ALA A 25 -7.34 6.36 9.45
N LEU A 26 -7.67 6.63 8.18
CA LEU A 26 -8.46 7.78 7.77
C LEU A 26 -9.86 7.76 8.39
N ARG A 27 -10.54 6.60 8.38
CA ARG A 27 -11.85 6.44 9.06
C ARG A 27 -11.74 6.64 10.58
N GLY A 28 -10.59 6.34 11.16
CA GLY A 28 -10.29 6.58 12.58
C GLY A 28 -10.03 8.05 12.94
N GLY A 29 -10.05 8.96 11.97
CA GLY A 29 -9.76 10.38 12.16
C GLY A 29 -8.28 10.73 12.10
N LEU A 30 -7.40 9.79 11.72
CA LEU A 30 -6.01 10.09 11.43
C LEU A 30 -5.91 10.81 10.08
N VAL A 31 -4.93 11.68 9.93
CA VAL A 31 -4.67 12.44 8.70
C VAL A 31 -3.56 11.77 7.90
N GLU A 32 -3.68 11.74 6.58
CA GLU A 32 -2.62 11.27 5.69
C GLU A 32 -1.38 12.18 5.82
N ALA A 33 -0.23 11.59 6.15
CA ALA A 33 1.00 12.34 6.41
C ALA A 33 1.60 12.91 5.11
N ASN A 34 1.36 12.25 3.97
CA ASN A 34 1.85 12.72 2.68
C ASN A 34 0.91 13.80 2.10
N PRO A 35 1.35 15.08 1.98
CA PRO A 35 0.49 16.17 1.51
C PRO A 35 0.03 16.00 0.07
N LEU A 36 0.83 15.33 -0.77
CA LEU A 36 0.47 15.05 -2.16
C LEU A 36 -0.65 14.01 -2.23
N MET A 37 -0.55 12.98 -1.38
CA MET A 37 -1.58 11.95 -1.30
C MET A 37 -2.86 12.49 -0.67
N ALA A 38 -2.76 13.34 0.37
CA ALA A 38 -3.91 14.02 0.97
C ALA A 38 -4.69 14.86 -0.06
N ARG A 39 -3.99 15.58 -0.96
CA ARG A 39 -4.62 16.30 -2.08
C ARG A 39 -5.32 15.35 -3.06
N LEU A 40 -4.66 14.26 -3.44
CA LEU A 40 -5.24 13.24 -4.33
C LEU A 40 -6.52 12.61 -3.75
N MET A 41 -6.54 12.36 -2.43
CA MET A 41 -7.71 11.87 -1.71
C MET A 41 -8.84 12.89 -1.68
N GLY A 42 -8.51 14.19 -1.57
CA GLY A 42 -9.50 15.27 -1.62
C GLY A 42 -10.13 15.47 -3.00
N LEU A 43 -9.38 15.17 -4.08
CA LEU A 43 -9.86 15.26 -5.46
C LEU A 43 -10.64 14.02 -5.90
N THR A 44 -10.23 12.84 -5.43
CA THR A 44 -10.78 11.56 -5.86
C THR A 44 -11.11 10.69 -4.65
N GLY A 45 -12.40 10.43 -4.43
CA GLY A 45 -12.84 9.45 -3.41
C GLY A 45 -12.30 8.02 -3.65
N ASN A 46 -11.68 7.79 -4.82
CA ASN A 46 -11.10 6.53 -5.28
C ASN A 46 -9.56 6.56 -5.35
N TRP A 47 -8.89 7.34 -4.49
CA TRP A 47 -7.42 7.35 -4.37
C TRP A 47 -6.78 5.96 -4.28
N TRP A 48 -7.50 4.98 -3.71
CA TRP A 48 -7.07 3.60 -3.59
C TRP A 48 -6.91 2.93 -4.96
N ALA A 49 -7.77 3.24 -5.93
CA ALA A 49 -7.70 2.70 -7.27
C ALA A 49 -6.48 3.26 -8.03
N VAL A 50 -6.19 4.56 -7.84
CA VAL A 50 -4.98 5.18 -8.39
C VAL A 50 -3.74 4.53 -7.80
N LYS A 51 -3.70 4.33 -6.47
CA LYS A 51 -2.57 3.69 -5.79
C LYS A 51 -2.34 2.26 -6.30
N LEU A 52 -3.40 1.46 -6.38
CA LEU A 52 -3.33 0.09 -6.91
C LEU A 52 -2.95 0.05 -8.40
N GLY A 53 -3.45 0.98 -9.20
CA GLY A 53 -3.11 1.09 -10.63
C GLY A 53 -1.63 1.41 -10.84
N VAL A 54 -1.09 2.37 -10.09
CA VAL A 54 0.34 2.72 -10.13
C VAL A 54 1.20 1.55 -9.65
N ALA A 55 0.80 0.88 -8.57
CA ALA A 55 1.51 -0.31 -8.06
C ALA A 55 1.50 -1.45 -9.10
N LEU A 56 0.35 -1.72 -9.71
CA LEU A 56 0.23 -2.75 -10.75
C LEU A 56 1.12 -2.43 -11.96
N ALA A 57 1.10 -1.18 -12.44
CA ALA A 57 1.95 -0.73 -13.54
C ALA A 57 3.44 -0.88 -13.20
N ALA A 58 3.85 -0.51 -11.99
CA ALA A 58 5.22 -0.67 -11.52
C ALA A 58 5.63 -2.16 -11.46
N GLY A 59 4.77 -3.03 -10.92
CA GLY A 59 5.01 -4.47 -10.88
C GLY A 59 5.15 -5.10 -12.27
N ILE A 60 4.29 -4.72 -13.21
CA ILE A 60 4.33 -5.19 -14.61
C ILE A 60 5.65 -4.75 -15.26
N LEU A 61 5.99 -3.46 -15.13
CA LEU A 61 7.23 -2.91 -15.69
C LEU A 61 8.47 -3.61 -15.13
N LEU A 62 8.53 -3.82 -13.81
CA LEU A 62 9.66 -4.51 -13.18
C LEU A 62 9.74 -5.98 -13.57
N THR A 63 8.60 -6.65 -13.77
CA THR A 63 8.57 -8.02 -14.29
C THR A 63 9.11 -8.06 -15.72
N TRP A 64 8.69 -7.11 -16.56
CA TRP A 64 9.16 -7.04 -17.95
C TRP A 64 10.67 -6.76 -18.06
N LEU A 65 11.23 -6.01 -17.11
CA LEU A 65 12.67 -5.74 -17.02
C LEU A 65 13.49 -6.85 -16.34
N GLY A 66 12.86 -7.95 -15.89
CA GLY A 66 13.55 -9.03 -15.15
C GLY A 66 14.10 -8.58 -13.80
N GLN A 67 13.38 -7.69 -13.12
CA GLN A 67 13.78 -7.01 -11.89
C GLN A 67 12.90 -7.47 -10.70
N GLU A 68 12.59 -8.76 -10.60
CA GLU A 68 11.63 -9.32 -9.64
C GLU A 68 12.04 -9.08 -8.17
N ARG A 69 13.35 -9.01 -7.90
CA ARG A 69 13.90 -8.67 -6.57
C ARG A 69 13.41 -7.31 -6.07
N TRP A 70 13.21 -6.35 -6.97
CA TRP A 70 12.69 -5.02 -6.63
C TRP A 70 11.20 -5.06 -6.30
N ILE A 71 10.43 -5.97 -6.91
CA ILE A 71 9.03 -6.19 -6.55
C ILE A 71 8.92 -6.68 -5.11
N MET A 72 9.79 -7.61 -4.70
CA MET A 72 9.89 -8.07 -3.31
C MET A 72 10.30 -6.95 -2.34
N LEU A 73 11.27 -6.12 -2.72
CA LEU A 73 11.67 -4.97 -1.91
C LEU A 73 10.52 -3.99 -1.71
N LEU A 74 9.79 -3.66 -2.78
CA LEU A 74 8.59 -2.82 -2.71
C LEU A 74 7.52 -3.46 -1.83
N ALA A 75 7.29 -4.77 -1.94
CA ALA A 75 6.36 -5.49 -1.08
C ALA A 75 6.75 -5.37 0.40
N ALA A 76 8.04 -5.52 0.73
CA ALA A 76 8.53 -5.41 2.10
C ALA A 76 8.36 -3.99 2.66
N ILE A 77 8.71 -2.97 1.88
CA ILE A 77 8.53 -1.56 2.27
C ILE A 77 7.06 -1.25 2.49
N THR A 78 6.19 -1.59 1.52
CA THR A 78 4.75 -1.36 1.62
C THR A 78 4.13 -2.12 2.78
N GLY A 79 4.53 -3.37 3.00
CA GLY A 79 4.07 -4.16 4.16
C GLY A 79 4.49 -3.53 5.50
N GLY A 80 5.71 -3.00 5.58
CA GLY A 80 6.18 -2.26 6.77
C GLY A 80 5.34 -1.02 7.06
N VAL A 81 5.00 -0.25 6.03
CA VAL A 81 4.10 0.91 6.14
C VAL A 81 2.71 0.46 6.60
N ALA A 82 2.15 -0.61 6.02
CA ALA A 82 0.85 -1.13 6.41
C ALA A 82 0.78 -1.55 7.88
N VAL A 83 1.82 -2.23 8.37
CA VAL A 83 1.95 -2.61 9.78
C VAL A 83 2.04 -1.37 10.68
N ASN A 84 2.82 -0.37 10.28
CA ASN A 84 2.92 0.88 11.04
C ASN A 84 1.56 1.61 11.11
N ASN A 85 0.83 1.69 10.00
CA ASN A 85 -0.51 2.26 9.95
C ASN A 85 -1.46 1.52 10.89
N TRP A 86 -1.42 0.18 10.90
CA TRP A 86 -2.24 -0.61 11.81
C TRP A 86 -1.91 -0.37 13.28
N ARG A 87 -0.63 -0.24 13.62
CA ARG A 87 -0.20 0.09 14.99
C ARG A 87 -0.74 1.45 15.42
N LEU A 88 -0.70 2.46 14.53
CA LEU A 88 -1.25 3.78 14.79
C LEU A 88 -2.76 3.75 14.99
N VAL A 89 -3.49 3.01 14.14
CA VAL A 89 -4.95 2.82 14.27
C VAL A 89 -5.29 2.18 15.62
N ARG A 90 -4.58 1.12 16.00
CA ARG A 90 -4.82 0.42 17.27
C ARG A 90 -4.62 1.35 18.46
N LYS A 91 -3.49 2.07 18.49
CA LYS A 91 -3.18 3.06 19.54
C LYS A 91 -4.22 4.19 19.60
N HIS A 92 -4.76 4.62 18.46
CA HIS A 92 -5.79 5.65 18.42
C HIS A 92 -7.15 5.14 18.95
N ARG A 93 -7.48 3.87 18.75
CA ARG A 93 -8.69 3.26 19.32
C ARG A 93 -8.60 3.10 20.83
N GLU A 94 -7.44 2.73 21.36
CA GLU A 94 -7.21 2.57 22.81
C GLU A 94 -7.28 3.90 23.59
N ARG A 95 -7.14 5.04 22.90
CA ARG A 95 -7.16 6.39 23.49
C ARG A 95 -8.52 7.10 23.43
N ARG A 96 -9.51 6.52 22.74
CA ARG A 96 -10.90 7.00 22.71
C ARG A 96 -11.73 6.20 23.70
#